data_AF-A0A2S2Q0Q7-F1
#
_entry.id   AF-A0A2S2Q0Q7-F1
#
_cell.length_a   1.000
_cell.length_b   1.000
_cell.length_c   1.000
_cell.angle_alpha   90.00
_cell.angle_beta   90.00
_cell.angle_gamma   90.00
#
_symmetry.space_group_name_H-M   'P 1'
#
loop_
_entity.id
_entity.type
_entity.pdbx_description
1 polymer ?
#
loop_
_entity_poly.entity_id
_entity_poly.type
_entity_poly.pdbx_seq_one_letter_code
_entity_poly.pdbx_strand_id
1 'polypeptide(L)'
;MSERVIMYGKSSLTILRSLARELRSFTSNGKLLNKPLMQWILSEYRSNLVTSAQYCRGPNEMIWIGDTYLQYIRAQRVYRELTNKHQRREKTVQETADMIGFRLPQSTPDDKVN
;
A
#
# COMPACT_ATOMS: atom_id res chain seq x y z
N MET A 1 30.03 7.55 -5.46
CA MET A 1 29.01 6.83 -4.66
C MET A 1 28.37 7.86 -3.73
N SER A 2 27.30 8.51 -4.18
CA SER A 2 26.67 9.64 -3.48
C SER A 2 25.18 9.38 -3.40
N GLU A 3 24.76 8.66 -2.37
CA GLU A 3 23.35 8.57 -2.00
C GLU A 3 22.96 9.85 -1.27
N ARG A 4 22.90 10.95 -2.02
CA ARG A 4 22.06 12.09 -1.63
C ARG A 4 20.63 11.72 -1.99
N VAL A 5 19.98 10.95 -1.12
CA VAL A 5 18.51 10.93 -1.10
C VAL A 5 18.10 12.33 -0.70
N ILE A 6 17.72 13.10 -1.72
CA ILE A 6 17.21 14.46 -1.61
C ILE A 6 15.96 14.43 -0.73
N MET A 7 16.15 14.65 0.57
CA MET A 7 15.10 15.01 1.54
C MET A 7 14.70 16.47 1.29
N TYR A 8 14.10 16.73 0.12
CA TYR A 8 13.65 18.08 -0.25
C TYR A 8 12.43 18.46 0.57
N GLY A 9 12.38 19.73 1.00
CA GLY A 9 11.33 20.34 1.82
C GLY A 9 9.92 20.18 1.24
N LYS A 10 9.28 19.05 1.53
CA LYS A 10 7.86 18.84 1.28
C LYS A 10 7.10 19.62 2.34
N SER A 11 6.38 20.65 1.90
CA SER A 11 5.39 21.32 2.75
C SER A 11 4.35 20.31 3.24
N SER A 12 3.93 20.42 4.50
CA SER A 12 2.86 19.60 5.09
C SER A 12 1.61 19.58 4.20
N LEU A 13 1.28 20.69 3.56
CA LEU A 13 0.16 20.79 2.60
C LEU A 13 0.36 19.93 1.35
N THR A 14 1.60 19.80 0.86
CA THR A 14 1.91 18.98 -0.31
C THR A 14 1.74 17.50 0.02
N ILE A 15 2.13 17.09 1.23
CA ILE A 15 1.93 15.72 1.72
C ILE A 15 0.43 15.44 1.90
N LEU A 16 -0.30 16.35 2.53
CA LEU A 16 -1.75 16.23 2.70
C LEU A 16 -2.48 16.06 1.36
N ARG A 17 -2.14 16.88 0.35
CA ARG A 17 -2.71 16.77 -1.00
C ARG A 17 -2.38 15.43 -1.66
N SER A 18 -1.15 14.95 -1.48
CA SER A 18 -0.72 13.66 -2.01
C SER A 18 -1.48 12.52 -1.36
N LEU A 19 -1.63 12.55 -0.03
CA LEU A 19 -2.37 11.57 0.75
C LEU A 19 -3.85 11.56 0.36
N ALA A 20 -4.47 12.73 0.18
CA ALA A 20 -5.84 12.83 -0.31
C ALA A 20 -6.01 12.25 -1.73
N ARG A 21 -5.03 12.44 -2.61
CA ARG A 21 -5.05 11.85 -3.96
C ARG A 21 -4.98 10.32 -3.92
N GLU A 22 -4.10 9.75 -3.10
CA GLU A 22 -4.02 8.30 -2.92
C GLU A 22 -5.33 7.76 -2.35
N LEU A 23 -5.86 8.36 -1.27
CA LEU A 23 -7.13 7.94 -0.68
C LEU A 23 -8.29 8.04 -1.67
N ARG A 24 -8.30 9.05 -2.55
CA ARG A 24 -9.31 9.18 -3.62
C ARG A 24 -9.27 8.01 -4.58
N SER A 25 -8.09 7.48 -4.89
CA SER A 25 -7.95 6.32 -5.79
C SER A 25 -8.55 5.04 -5.21
N PHE A 26 -8.53 4.88 -3.88
CA PHE A 26 -9.11 3.73 -3.19
C PHE A 26 -10.62 3.87 -2.91
N THR A 27 -11.17 5.08 -2.93
CA THR A 27 -12.60 5.28 -2.70
C THR A 27 -13.39 5.37 -4.01
N SER A 28 -14.17 4.35 -4.34
CA SER A 28 -14.95 4.34 -5.59
C SER A 28 -16.15 5.28 -5.56
N ASN A 29 -16.69 5.67 -4.40
CA ASN A 29 -17.91 6.48 -4.30
C ASN A 29 -17.90 7.43 -3.10
N GLY A 30 -18.18 8.72 -3.36
CA GLY A 30 -18.54 9.72 -2.34
C GLY A 30 -17.56 10.89 -2.16
N LYS A 31 -18.06 11.95 -1.51
CA LYS A 31 -17.27 13.11 -1.07
C LYS A 31 -16.19 12.63 -0.09
N LEU A 32 -14.93 12.53 -0.55
CA LEU A 32 -13.78 12.09 0.26
C LEU A 32 -13.67 12.85 1.60
N LEU A 33 -14.03 14.14 1.60
CA LEU A 33 -14.05 15.01 2.76
C LEU A 33 -15.04 14.58 3.87
N ASN A 34 -16.06 13.79 3.52
CA ASN A 34 -17.07 13.31 4.47
C ASN A 34 -16.67 11.98 5.13
N LYS A 35 -15.54 11.38 4.74
CA LYS A 35 -15.07 10.16 5.36
C LYS A 35 -14.45 10.46 6.73
N PRO A 36 -14.77 9.69 7.78
CA PRO A 36 -14.21 9.90 9.12
C PRO A 36 -12.68 9.95 9.12
N LEU A 37 -12.03 9.09 8.33
CA LEU A 37 -10.58 9.09 8.17
C LEU A 37 -10.03 10.41 7.62
N MET A 38 -10.68 10.98 6.59
CA MET A 38 -10.24 12.24 6.00
C MET A 38 -10.49 13.42 6.95
N GLN A 39 -11.61 13.42 7.67
CA GLN A 39 -11.90 14.44 8.68
C GLN A 39 -10.87 14.41 9.82
N TRP A 40 -10.52 13.21 10.29
CA TRP A 40 -9.50 13.03 11.32
C TRP A 40 -8.12 13.49 10.86
N ILE A 41 -7.70 13.14 9.64
CA ILE A 41 -6.43 13.61 9.07
C ILE A 41 -6.43 15.13 8.96
N LEU A 42 -7.52 15.75 8.51
CA LEU A 42 -7.63 17.21 8.44
C LEU A 42 -7.58 17.87 9.82
N SER A 43 -8.22 17.28 10.85
CA SER A 43 -8.11 17.79 12.22
C SER A 43 -6.70 17.66 12.79
N GLU A 44 -6.02 16.56 12.51
CA GLU A 44 -4.65 16.32 12.98
C GLU A 44 -3.67 17.33 12.34
N TYR A 45 -3.76 17.55 11.03
CA TYR A 45 -2.95 18.57 10.35
C TYR A 45 -3.25 19.99 10.85
N ARG A 46 -4.51 20.31 11.19
CA ARG A 46 -4.89 21.61 11.76
C ARG A 46 -4.37 21.81 13.18
N SER A 47 -4.49 20.79 14.04
CA SER A 47 -3.97 20.80 15.40
C SER A 47 -2.48 21.10 15.41
N ASN A 48 -1.71 20.37 14.61
CA ASN A 48 -0.26 20.52 14.59
C ASN A 48 0.25 21.81 13.94
N LEU A 49 -0.56 22.54 13.16
CA LEU A 49 -0.21 23.90 12.71
C LEU A 49 -0.21 24.91 13.86
N VAL A 50 -1.07 24.71 14.88
CA VAL A 50 -1.23 25.62 16.02
C VAL A 50 -0.28 25.25 17.17
N THR A 51 0.08 23.97 17.29
CA THR A 51 0.68 23.39 18.52
C THR A 51 2.21 23.21 18.47
N SER A 52 2.90 23.73 17.44
CA SER A 52 4.36 23.50 17.27
C SER A 52 5.23 24.02 18.42
N ALA A 53 4.75 24.97 19.23
CA ALA A 53 5.52 25.58 20.33
C ALA A 53 5.18 25.07 21.75
N GLN A 54 4.09 24.32 21.95
CA GLN A 54 3.60 23.99 23.31
C GLN A 54 4.07 22.62 23.85
N TYR A 55 4.51 21.70 23.00
CA TYR A 55 4.81 20.32 23.40
C TYR A 55 6.16 19.79 22.88
N CYS A 56 7.23 20.60 22.85
CA CYS A 56 8.57 20.17 22.39
C CYS A 56 8.56 19.30 21.10
N ARG A 57 7.56 19.48 20.23
CA ARG A 57 7.37 18.68 19.03
C ARG A 57 8.29 19.23 17.96
N GLY A 58 8.99 18.35 17.26
CA GLY A 58 9.88 18.78 16.20
C GLY A 58 9.10 19.53 15.11
N PRO A 59 9.62 20.63 14.54
CA PRO A 59 8.91 21.44 13.53
C PRO A 59 8.51 20.63 12.28
N ASN A 60 9.17 19.49 12.05
CA ASN A 60 8.95 18.61 10.91
C ASN A 60 8.22 17.31 11.26
N GLU A 61 7.79 17.09 12.51
CA GLU A 61 7.20 15.81 12.94
C GLU A 61 5.98 15.41 12.09
N MET A 62 5.07 16.35 11.83
CA MET A 62 3.92 16.08 10.96
C MET A 62 4.29 15.77 9.52
N ILE A 63 5.37 16.37 9.03
CA ILE A 63 5.88 16.10 7.68
C ILE A 63 6.37 14.64 7.63
N TRP A 64 7.12 14.21 8.65
CA TRP A 64 7.61 12.83 8.77
C TRP A 64 6.49 11.81 8.93
N ILE A 65 5.55 12.05 9.83
CA ILE A 65 4.38 11.18 10.04
C ILE A 65 3.57 11.08 8.76
N GLY A 66 3.27 12.21 8.13
CA GLY A 66 2.53 12.26 6.87
C GLY A 66 3.22 11.53 5.72
N ASP A 67 4.54 11.71 5.55
CA ASP A 67 5.31 11.02 4.51
C ASP A 67 5.38 9.51 4.78
N THR A 68 5.53 9.10 6.03
CA THR A 68 5.54 7.68 6.43
C THR A 68 4.22 7.00 6.03
N TYR A 69 3.08 7.60 6.37
CA TYR A 69 1.79 7.06 5.97
C TYR A 69 1.56 7.09 4.46
N LEU A 70 2.02 8.14 3.78
CA LEU A 70 1.94 8.21 2.32
C LEU A 70 2.74 7.08 1.65
N GLN A 71 3.97 6.84 2.12
CA GLN A 71 4.81 5.75 1.64
C GLN A 71 4.17 4.38 1.92
N TYR A 72 3.59 4.19 3.11
CA TYR A 72 2.90 2.97 3.47
C TYR A 72 1.74 2.64 2.53
N ILE A 73 0.88 3.63 2.23
CA ILE A 73 -0.25 3.44 1.31
C ILE A 73 0.23 3.08 -0.10
N ARG A 74 1.30 3.73 -0.58
CA ARG A 74 1.91 3.41 -1.88
C ARG A 74 2.51 2.01 -1.91
N ALA A 75 3.19 1.60 -0.85
CA ALA A 75 3.74 0.27 -0.73
C ALA A 75 2.63 -0.79 -0.78
N GLN A 76 1.48 -0.55 -0.13
CA GLN A 76 0.33 -1.44 -0.22
C GLN A 76 -0.23 -1.57 -1.64
N ARG A 77 -0.25 -0.48 -2.42
CA ARG A 77 -0.66 -0.52 -3.82
C ARG A 77 0.29 -1.40 -4.65
N VAL A 78 1.60 -1.15 -4.54
CA VAL A 78 2.62 -1.94 -5.25
C VAL A 78 2.55 -3.40 -4.82
N TYR A 79 2.38 -3.67 -3.52
CA TYR A 79 2.22 -5.02 -3.00
C TYR A 79 1.00 -5.72 -3.61
N ARG A 80 -0.14 -5.04 -3.74
CA ARG A 80 -1.34 -5.60 -4.39
C ARG A 80 -1.09 -5.90 -5.86
N GLU A 81 -0.43 -5.00 -6.59
CA GLU A 81 -0.07 -5.21 -8.00
C GLU A 81 0.89 -6.41 -8.16
N LEU A 82 1.90 -6.51 -7.28
CA LEU A 82 2.85 -7.61 -7.25
C LEU A 82 2.16 -8.94 -6.92
N THR A 83 1.28 -8.92 -5.91
CA THR A 83 0.47 -10.06 -5.50
C THR A 83 -0.42 -10.49 -6.66
N ASN A 84 -1.20 -9.62 -7.29
CA ASN A 84 -2.02 -10.00 -8.44
C ASN A 84 -1.21 -10.61 -9.59
N LYS A 85 0.04 -10.15 -9.82
CA LYS A 85 0.91 -10.67 -10.86
C LYS A 85 1.59 -12.00 -10.52
N HIS A 86 1.93 -12.22 -9.24
CA HIS A 86 2.77 -13.34 -8.79
C HIS A 86 2.09 -14.28 -7.81
N GLN A 87 0.84 -14.02 -7.42
CA GLN A 87 -0.02 -14.91 -6.68
C GLN A 87 -0.46 -16.04 -7.61
N ARG A 88 0.53 -16.80 -8.03
CA ARG A 88 0.36 -18.12 -8.61
C ARG A 88 -0.16 -18.97 -7.46
N ARG A 89 -1.39 -19.46 -7.59
CA ARG A 89 -1.79 -20.66 -6.87
C ARG A 89 -0.69 -21.71 -7.07
N GLU A 90 -0.48 -22.56 -6.07
CA GLU A 90 0.27 -23.79 -6.30
C GLU A 90 -0.30 -24.47 -7.53
N LYS A 91 0.53 -24.64 -8.56
CA LYS A 91 0.10 -25.27 -9.80
C LYS A 91 -0.21 -26.71 -9.48
N THR A 92 -1.31 -27.22 -10.02
CA THR A 92 -1.61 -28.64 -9.84
C THR A 92 -0.51 -29.49 -10.46
N VAL A 93 -0.38 -30.75 -10.02
CA VAL A 93 0.59 -31.70 -10.59
C VAL A 93 0.42 -31.81 -12.11
N GLN A 94 -0.83 -31.69 -12.58
CA GLN A 94 -1.19 -31.74 -13.99
C GLN A 94 -0.72 -30.50 -14.77
N GLU A 95 -0.99 -29.29 -14.27
CA GLU A 95 -0.49 -28.04 -14.87
C GLU A 95 1.05 -27.98 -14.89
N THR A 96 1.71 -28.58 -13.90
CA THR A 96 3.17 -28.63 -13.83
C THR A 96 3.75 -29.62 -14.83
N ALA A 97 3.14 -30.79 -15.00
CA ALA A 97 3.55 -31.77 -16.00
C ALA A 97 3.39 -31.22 -17.43
N ASP A 98 2.25 -30.59 -17.72
CA ASP A 98 1.99 -29.98 -19.04
C ASP A 98 2.99 -28.87 -19.37
N MET A 99 3.44 -28.11 -18.36
CA MET A 99 4.46 -27.06 -18.51
C MET A 99 5.84 -27.61 -18.91
N ILE A 100 6.17 -28.81 -18.46
CA ILE A 100 7.47 -29.45 -18.71
C ILE A 100 7.40 -30.40 -19.91
N GLY A 101 6.20 -30.61 -20.48
CA GLY A 101 5.97 -31.52 -21.61
C GLY A 101 5.77 -32.98 -21.19
N PHE A 102 5.50 -33.23 -19.90
CA PHE A 102 5.14 -34.54 -19.39
C PHE A 102 3.63 -34.73 -19.39
N ARG A 103 3.15 -35.94 -19.69
CA ARG A 103 1.75 -36.32 -19.50
C ARG A 103 1.66 -37.20 -18.26
N LEU A 104 0.68 -36.92 -17.39
CA LEU A 104 0.40 -37.82 -16.27
C LEU A 104 -0.21 -39.12 -16.80
N PRO A 105 0.16 -40.28 -16.20
CA PRO A 105 -0.55 -41.52 -16.45
C PRO A 105 -2.01 -41.37 -16.01
N GLN A 106 -2.93 -41.90 -16.81
CA GLN A 106 -4.34 -42.01 -16.41
C GLN A 106 -4.42 -43.00 -15.25
N SER A 107 -5.06 -42.59 -14.14
CA SER A 107 -5.26 -43.46 -12.98
C SER A 107 -5.98 -44.73 -13.43
N THR A 108 -5.31 -45.88 -13.27
CA THR A 108 -5.95 -47.17 -13.42
C THR A 108 -6.99 -47.37 -12.33
N PRO A 109 -8.10 -48.10 -12.58
CA PRO A 109 -9.18 -48.28 -11.61
C PRO A 109 -8.74 -48.85 -10.26
N ASP A 110 -7.59 -49.53 -10.21
CA ASP A 110 -7.06 -50.22 -9.02
C ASP A 110 -6.44 -49.28 -7.97
N ASP A 111 -6.26 -47.98 -8.27
CA ASP A 111 -5.60 -47.02 -7.37
C ASP A 111 -6.59 -46.26 -6.46
N LYS A 112 -7.87 -46.65 -6.43
CA LYS A 112 -8.91 -46.07 -5.54
C LYS A 112 -9.20 -46.91 -4.29
N VAL A 113 -8.23 -47.71 -3.84
CA VAL A 113 -8.34 -48.46 -2.58
C VAL A 113 -7.45 -47.84 -1.52
N ASN A 114 -8.08 -46.94 -0.75
CA ASN A 114 -7.92 -46.61 0.67
C ASN A 114 -8.09 -45.10 0.92
#